data_AF-A0A6G7CH44-F1
#
_entry.id   AF-A0A6G7CH44-F1
#
_cell.length_a   1.000
_cell.length_b   1.000
_cell.length_c   1.000
_cell.angle_alpha   90.00
_cell.angle_beta   90.00
_cell.angle_gamma   90.00
#
_symmetry.space_group_name_H-M   'P 1'
#
loop_
_entity.id
_entity.type
_entity.pdbx_description
1 polymer ?
#
loop_
_entity_poly.entity_id
_entity_poly.type
_entity_poly.pdbx_seq_one_letter_code
_entity_poly.pdbx_strand_id
1 'polypeptide(L)'
;MKTFFTIVSFISCSSFAYDPYDCLSDVSKIDKTIPIGLASELCSGAWSEAPASCYIGASLIDEEIPRFLAIKLCSGSVDAERTLKCYAKSADTELNRGLAVTLCGVNKRNEIL
;
A
#
# COMPACT_ATOMS: atom_id res chain seq x y z
N MET A 1 53.31 18.75 19.84
CA MET A 1 51.85 18.98 19.87
C MET A 1 51.39 19.38 18.48
N LYS A 2 50.85 18.46 17.68
CA LYS A 2 50.15 18.75 16.41
C LYS A 2 49.04 17.72 16.23
N THR A 3 47.86 18.06 16.72
CA THR A 3 46.62 17.31 16.54
C THR A 3 46.14 17.53 15.10
N PHE A 4 46.16 16.47 14.29
CA PHE A 4 45.48 16.43 12.99
C PHE A 4 43.98 16.22 13.25
N PHE A 5 43.17 17.25 13.00
CA PHE A 5 41.72 17.14 12.93
C PHE A 5 41.35 16.72 11.50
N THR A 6 41.07 15.44 11.29
CA THR A 6 40.52 14.94 10.03
C THR A 6 39.00 15.07 10.12
N ILE A 7 38.45 16.03 9.39
CA ILE A 7 37.00 16.26 9.26
C ILE A 7 36.43 15.11 8.43
N VAL A 8 35.66 14.22 9.07
CA VAL A 8 34.91 13.16 8.40
C VAL A 8 33.65 13.79 7.81
N SER A 9 33.63 14.00 6.49
CA SER A 9 32.44 14.42 5.76
C SER A 9 31.37 13.33 5.83
N PHE A 10 30.24 13.66 6.48
CA PHE A 10 29.03 12.85 6.46
C PHE A 10 28.43 12.87 5.05
N ILE A 11 28.49 11.73 4.36
CA ILE A 11 27.80 11.53 3.09
C ILE A 11 26.31 11.45 3.40
N SER A 12 25.59 12.53 3.12
CA SER A 12 24.12 12.57 3.18
C SER A 12 23.56 11.63 2.11
N CYS A 13 23.06 10.47 2.53
CA CYS A 13 22.31 9.59 1.65
C CYS A 13 20.94 10.25 1.40
N SER A 14 20.70 10.75 0.19
CA SER A 14 19.37 11.24 -0.20
C SER A 14 18.44 10.02 -0.31
N SER A 15 17.69 9.72 0.75
CA SER A 15 16.58 8.78 0.64
C SER A 15 15.51 9.42 -0.24
N PHE A 16 15.30 8.90 -1.45
CA PHE A 16 14.12 9.24 -2.23
C PHE A 16 12.89 8.83 -1.41
N ALA A 17 12.15 9.82 -0.92
CA ALA A 17 10.93 9.60 -0.17
C ALA A 17 9.81 9.28 -1.18
N TYR A 18 9.22 8.10 -1.04
CA TYR A 18 8.05 7.69 -1.81
C TYR A 18 6.82 8.50 -1.35
N ASP A 19 6.02 9.01 -2.29
CA ASP A 19 4.85 9.83 -1.99
C ASP A 19 3.55 9.32 -2.67
N PRO A 20 2.38 9.93 -2.38
CA PRO A 20 1.11 9.50 -2.98
C PRO A 20 1.05 9.58 -4.50
N TYR A 21 1.81 10.47 -5.15
CA TYR A 21 1.88 10.56 -6.61
C TYR A 21 2.73 9.45 -7.21
N ASP A 22 3.78 9.01 -6.51
CA ASP A 22 4.52 7.79 -6.89
C ASP A 22 3.58 6.58 -6.89
N CYS A 23 2.75 6.44 -5.85
CA CYS A 23 1.71 5.41 -5.81
C CYS A 23 0.73 5.51 -6.99
N LEU A 24 0.23 6.70 -7.29
CA LEU A 24 -0.66 6.90 -8.44
C LEU A 24 0.01 6.48 -9.76
N SER A 25 1.29 6.83 -9.92
CA SER A 25 2.10 6.44 -11.08
C SER A 25 2.22 4.92 -11.18
N ASP A 26 2.53 4.24 -10.08
CA ASP A 26 2.69 2.78 -10.06
C ASP A 26 1.36 2.06 -10.32
N VAL A 27 0.28 2.50 -9.68
CA VAL A 27 -1.06 1.96 -9.91
C VAL A 27 -1.50 2.15 -11.36
N SER A 28 -1.17 3.27 -12.00
CA SER A 28 -1.47 3.50 -13.41
C SER A 28 -0.72 2.55 -14.37
N LYS A 29 0.45 2.04 -13.96
CA LYS A 29 1.21 1.02 -14.70
C LYS A 29 0.59 -0.37 -14.51
N ILE A 30 0.09 -0.64 -13.30
CA ILE A 30 -0.54 -1.90 -12.91
C ILE A 30 -1.92 -2.05 -13.58
N ASP A 31 -2.78 -1.06 -13.43
CA ASP A 31 -4.14 -1.03 -13.96
C ASP A 31 -4.37 0.25 -14.74
N LYS A 32 -4.18 0.18 -16.06
CA LYS A 32 -4.30 1.33 -16.97
C LYS A 32 -5.73 1.86 -17.10
N THR A 33 -6.71 1.14 -16.57
CA THR A 33 -8.14 1.44 -16.70
C THR A 33 -8.80 1.83 -15.38
N ILE A 34 -8.02 1.91 -14.30
CA ILE A 34 -8.53 2.35 -13.01
C ILE A 34 -8.99 3.81 -13.10
N PRO A 35 -10.22 4.13 -12.68
CA PRO A 35 -10.66 5.51 -12.56
C PRO A 35 -9.75 6.28 -11.60
N ILE A 36 -9.36 7.49 -11.95
CA ILE A 36 -8.40 8.27 -11.16
C ILE A 36 -8.85 8.44 -9.69
N GLY A 37 -10.15 8.63 -9.44
CA GLY A 37 -10.67 8.74 -8.06
C GLY A 37 -10.45 7.49 -7.22
N LEU A 38 -10.57 6.30 -7.82
CA LEU A 38 -10.32 5.02 -7.16
C LEU A 38 -8.82 4.80 -6.91
N ALA A 39 -7.97 5.20 -7.84
CA ALA A 39 -6.52 5.19 -7.63
C ALA A 39 -6.11 6.18 -6.52
N SER A 40 -6.73 7.36 -6.48
CA SER A 40 -6.51 8.34 -5.40
C SER A 40 -6.95 7.79 -4.04
N GLU A 41 -8.06 7.05 -3.96
CA GLU A 41 -8.48 6.40 -2.71
C GLU A 41 -7.45 5.36 -2.24
N LEU A 42 -6.94 4.52 -3.15
CA LEU A 42 -5.90 3.55 -2.87
C LEU A 42 -4.61 4.21 -2.36
N CYS A 43 -4.19 5.29 -3.02
CA CYS A 43 -2.92 5.98 -2.76
C CYS A 43 -2.98 7.09 -1.71
N SER A 44 -4.17 7.39 -1.18
CA SER A 44 -4.36 8.46 -0.19
C SER A 44 -3.52 8.21 1.06
N GLY A 45 -2.54 9.08 1.31
CA GLY A 45 -1.63 8.97 2.45
C GLY A 45 -0.59 7.85 2.31
N ALA A 46 -0.36 7.35 1.10
CA ALA A 46 0.69 6.38 0.82
C ALA A 46 2.07 7.05 0.87
N TRP A 47 2.90 6.62 1.81
CA TRP A 47 4.31 7.03 1.93
C TRP A 47 5.27 5.84 1.70
N SER A 48 4.74 4.79 1.09
CA SER A 48 5.47 3.60 0.66
C SER A 48 4.71 2.92 -0.48
N GLU A 49 5.40 2.02 -1.20
CA GLU A 49 4.82 1.20 -2.28
C GLU A 49 3.78 0.17 -1.80
N ALA A 50 3.58 0.03 -0.49
CA ALA A 50 2.77 -1.04 0.08
C ALA A 50 1.32 -1.06 -0.44
N PRO A 51 0.58 0.06 -0.59
CA PRO A 51 -0.77 0.03 -1.15
C PRO A 51 -0.81 -0.47 -2.60
N ALA A 52 0.13 -0.03 -3.46
CA ALA A 52 0.20 -0.45 -4.86
C ALA A 52 0.58 -1.93 -4.97
N SER A 53 1.60 -2.36 -4.21
CA SER A 53 2.04 -3.75 -4.12
C SER A 53 0.96 -4.68 -3.55
N CYS A 54 0.21 -4.21 -2.56
CA CYS A 54 -0.96 -4.93 -2.06
C CYS A 54 -2.03 -5.05 -3.15
N TYR A 55 -2.33 -3.96 -3.87
CA TYR A 55 -3.40 -3.96 -4.87
C TYR A 55 -3.16 -4.97 -6.00
N ILE A 56 -1.94 -5.02 -6.55
CA ILE A 56 -1.59 -6.07 -7.53
C ILE A 56 -1.62 -7.46 -6.89
N GLY A 57 -1.10 -7.61 -5.67
CA GLY A 57 -1.05 -8.91 -4.98
C GLY A 57 -2.44 -9.46 -4.63
N ALA A 58 -3.43 -8.61 -4.35
CA ALA A 58 -4.79 -9.03 -4.04
C ALA A 58 -5.41 -9.75 -5.25
N SER A 59 -5.20 -9.22 -6.46
CA SER A 59 -5.65 -9.84 -7.71
C SER A 59 -4.92 -11.14 -8.05
N LEU A 60 -3.71 -11.36 -7.51
CA LEU A 60 -2.99 -12.63 -7.65
C LEU A 60 -3.49 -13.70 -6.67
N ILE A 61 -4.02 -13.30 -5.51
CA ILE A 61 -4.58 -14.19 -4.49
C ILE A 61 -6.02 -14.58 -4.82
N ASP A 62 -6.79 -13.62 -5.36
CA ASP A 62 -8.19 -13.79 -5.71
C ASP A 62 -8.45 -13.06 -7.03
N GLU A 63 -8.35 -13.78 -8.14
CA GLU A 63 -8.51 -13.23 -9.50
C GLU A 63 -9.90 -12.61 -9.74
N GLU A 64 -10.88 -13.00 -8.94
CA GLU A 64 -12.25 -12.52 -9.01
C GLU A 64 -12.55 -11.37 -8.03
N ILE A 65 -11.56 -10.92 -7.24
CA ILE A 65 -11.78 -9.83 -6.29
C ILE A 65 -12.26 -8.59 -7.07
N PRO A 66 -13.42 -8.02 -6.73
CA PRO A 66 -13.85 -6.78 -7.34
C PRO A 66 -12.85 -5.67 -7.03
N ARG A 67 -12.51 -4.86 -8.05
CA ARG A 67 -11.55 -3.75 -7.95
C ARG A 67 -11.75 -2.89 -6.69
N PHE A 68 -12.99 -2.54 -6.37
CA PHE A 68 -13.31 -1.72 -5.20
C PHE A 68 -12.98 -2.40 -3.86
N LEU A 69 -13.09 -3.73 -3.77
CA LEU A 69 -12.70 -4.49 -2.58
C LEU A 69 -11.18 -4.57 -2.45
N ALA A 70 -10.45 -4.79 -3.56
CA ALA A 70 -9.00 -4.74 -3.55
C ALA A 70 -8.47 -3.37 -3.08
N ILE A 71 -9.10 -2.28 -3.56
CA ILE A 71 -8.77 -0.92 -3.10
C ILE A 71 -9.04 -0.77 -1.60
N LYS A 72 -10.21 -1.18 -1.12
CA LYS A 72 -10.54 -1.10 0.32
C LYS A 72 -9.61 -1.94 1.20
N LEU A 73 -9.17 -3.09 0.70
CA LEU A 73 -8.21 -3.95 1.41
C LEU A 73 -6.85 -3.27 1.52
N CYS A 74 -6.39 -2.62 0.44
CA CYS A 74 -5.01 -2.17 0.31
C CYS A 74 -4.79 -0.68 0.61
N SER A 75 -5.84 0.15 0.60
CA SER A 75 -5.75 1.57 0.96
C SER A 75 -5.22 1.72 2.39
N GLY A 76 -4.18 2.53 2.55
CA GLY A 76 -3.52 2.76 3.83
C GLY A 76 -2.64 1.61 4.33
N SER A 77 -2.46 0.54 3.55
CA SER A 77 -1.53 -0.53 3.90
C SER A 77 -0.10 0.01 4.01
N VAL A 78 0.58 -0.31 5.11
CA VAL A 78 2.01 -0.02 5.31
C VAL A 78 2.88 -1.26 5.09
N ASP A 79 2.24 -2.43 4.93
CA ASP A 79 2.87 -3.74 4.77
C ASP A 79 1.95 -4.60 3.91
N ALA A 80 2.27 -4.65 2.60
CA ALA A 80 1.50 -5.38 1.62
C ALA A 80 1.43 -6.88 1.95
N GLU A 81 2.58 -7.48 2.29
CA GLU A 81 2.68 -8.92 2.55
C GLU A 81 1.79 -9.33 3.72
N ARG A 82 1.83 -8.56 4.82
CA ARG A 82 0.99 -8.84 5.99
C ARG A 82 -0.50 -8.70 5.68
N THR A 83 -0.87 -7.67 4.92
CA THR A 83 -2.27 -7.42 4.51
C THR A 83 -2.78 -8.58 3.67
N LEU A 84 -1.99 -8.99 2.67
CA LEU A 84 -2.30 -10.08 1.75
C LEU A 84 -2.36 -11.44 2.45
N LYS A 85 -1.43 -11.73 3.38
CA LYS A 85 -1.47 -12.95 4.20
C LYS A 85 -2.74 -13.05 5.05
N CYS A 86 -3.19 -11.93 5.60
CA CYS A 86 -4.47 -11.89 6.32
C CYS A 86 -5.64 -12.20 5.37
N TYR A 87 -5.68 -11.55 4.21
CA TYR A 87 -6.75 -11.77 3.23
C TYR A 87 -6.80 -13.22 2.74
N ALA A 88 -5.65 -13.79 2.36
CA ALA A 88 -5.55 -15.18 1.92
C ALA A 88 -6.06 -16.16 2.99
N LYS A 89 -5.71 -15.93 4.26
CA LYS A 89 -6.17 -16.78 5.37
C LYS A 89 -7.68 -16.70 5.61
N SER A 90 -8.34 -15.63 5.15
CA SER A 90 -9.78 -15.47 5.33
C SER A 90 -10.58 -16.52 4.54
N ALA A 91 -10.00 -17.07 3.46
CA ALA A 91 -10.56 -18.18 2.70
C ALA A 91 -10.70 -19.46 3.56
N ASP A 92 -9.72 -19.73 4.43
CA ASP A 92 -9.73 -20.89 5.34
C ASP A 92 -10.82 -20.79 6.42
N THR A 93 -11.36 -19.59 6.64
CA THR A 93 -12.41 -19.30 7.64
C THR A 93 -13.80 -19.11 7.04
N GLU A 94 -13.98 -19.40 5.75
CA GLU A 94 -15.22 -19.22 5.00
C GLU A 94 -15.81 -17.79 5.08
N LEU A 95 -14.95 -16.78 5.29
CA LEU A 95 -15.39 -15.40 5.27
C LEU A 95 -15.68 -14.97 3.84
N ASN A 96 -16.82 -14.30 3.62
CA ASN A 96 -17.04 -13.64 2.34
C ASN A 96 -16.02 -12.50 2.14
N ARG A 97 -15.73 -12.17 0.89
CA ARG A 97 -14.73 -11.16 0.50
C ARG A 97 -14.90 -9.82 1.22
N GLY A 98 -16.14 -9.37 1.44
CA GLY A 98 -16.42 -8.12 2.14
C GLY A 98 -16.03 -8.16 3.62
N LEU A 99 -16.31 -9.26 4.32
CA LEU A 99 -15.87 -9.47 5.70
C LEU A 99 -14.35 -9.64 5.80
N ALA A 100 -13.74 -10.37 4.87
CA ALA A 100 -12.29 -10.52 4.79
C ALA A 100 -11.60 -9.15 4.62
N VAL A 101 -12.09 -8.31 3.71
CA VAL A 101 -11.60 -6.93 3.51
C VAL A 101 -11.81 -6.08 4.75
N THR A 102 -12.95 -6.20 5.43
CA THR A 102 -13.23 -5.46 6.68
C THR A 102 -12.26 -5.85 7.80
N LEU A 103 -11.88 -7.13 7.87
CA LEU A 103 -10.99 -7.67 8.90
C LEU A 103 -9.52 -7.35 8.63
N CYS A 104 -9.10 -7.47 7.38
CA CYS A 104 -7.69 -7.42 6.98
C CYS A 104 -7.25 -6.08 6.40
N GLY A 105 -8.18 -5.26 5.93
CA GLY A 105 -7.89 -3.92 5.44
C GLY A 105 -7.54 -2.96 6.57
N VAL A 106 -6.83 -1.89 6.23
CA VAL A 106 -6.54 -0.84 7.19
C VAL A 106 -7.82 -0.05 7.45
N ASN A 107 -8.39 -0.27 8.63
CA ASN A 107 -9.62 0.39 9.04
C ASN A 107 -9.38 1.89 9.17
N LYS A 108 -9.86 2.69 8.22
CA LYS A 108 -10.03 4.14 8.36
C LYS A 108 -11.11 4.41 9.40
N ARG A 109 -10.80 4.20 10.68
CA ARG A 109 -11.69 4.57 11.78
C ARG A 109 -11.75 6.10 11.85
N ASN A 110 -12.92 6.63 11.51
CA ASN A 110 -13.41 8.00 11.73
C ASN A 110 -12.74 9.11 10.92
N GLU A 111 -13.26 9.36 9.72
CA GLU A 111 -13.47 10.74 9.26
C GLU A 111 -14.98 11.01 9.31
N ILE A 112 -15.47 11.37 10.50
CA ILE A 112 -16.67 12.19 10.58
C ILE A 112 -16.17 13.61 10.31
N LEU A 113 -16.54 14.11 9.13
CA LEU A 113 -16.63 15.52 8.70
C LEU A 113 -15.87 16.57 9.51
#